data_AF-A0A938CSQ2-F1
#
_entry.id   AF-A0A938CSQ2-F1
#
_cell.length_a   1.000
_cell.length_b   1.000
_cell.length_c   1.000
_cell.angle_alpha   90.00
_cell.angle_beta   90.00
_cell.angle_gamma   90.00
#
_symmetry.space_group_name_H-M   'P 1'
#
loop_
_entity.id
_entity.type
_entity.pdbx_description
1 polymer ?
#
loop_
_entity_poly.entity_id
_entity_poly.type
_entity_poly.pdbx_seq_one_letter_code
_entity_poly.pdbx_strand_id
1 'polypeptide(L)'
;MAKYAVVTLVVGAGAFVLGPMLWPPGADLPHPPAGLMPAYLALAVVEGLAFGFAAAFLLFAWPAVRAMATGSLAFRRALYVSVAWLMGNWWMHDGLHMNVGLDMGRLVYIEYAFHVTLLACGLVLAVAIIGNVRRATP
;
A
#
# COMPACT_ATOMS: atom_id res chain seq x y z
N MET A 1 16.48 -6.73 -10.61
CA MET A 1 15.35 -7.37 -9.90
C MET A 1 15.74 -7.97 -8.55
N ALA A 2 16.88 -8.65 -8.39
CA ALA A 2 17.31 -9.22 -7.11
C ALA A 2 17.20 -8.26 -5.90
N LYS A 3 17.71 -7.02 -6.02
CA LYS A 3 17.60 -6.00 -4.95
C LYS A 3 16.16 -5.66 -4.55
N TYR A 4 15.22 -5.71 -5.48
CA TYR A 4 13.81 -5.49 -5.18
C TYR A 4 13.27 -6.65 -4.35
N ALA A 5 13.49 -7.89 -4.83
CA ALA A 5 13.06 -9.09 -4.13
C ALA A 5 13.62 -9.17 -2.70
N VAL A 6 14.91 -8.87 -2.50
CA VAL A 6 15.53 -8.88 -1.18
C VAL A 6 14.86 -7.88 -0.23
N VAL A 7 14.69 -6.62 -0.65
CA VAL A 7 14.02 -5.62 0.19
C VAL A 7 12.56 -6.00 0.45
N THR A 8 11.84 -6.47 -0.57
CA THR A 8 10.46 -6.92 -0.44
C THR A 8 10.32 -8.02 0.62
N LEU A 9 11.18 -9.04 0.56
CA LEU A 9 11.10 -10.17 1.50
C LEU A 9 11.49 -9.74 2.91
N VAL A 10 12.55 -8.96 3.08
CA VAL A 10 13.02 -8.53 4.41
C VAL A 10 12.01 -7.59 5.06
N VAL A 11 11.58 -6.55 4.35
CA VAL A 11 10.63 -5.56 4.88
C VAL A 11 9.24 -6.20 5.04
N GLY A 12 8.81 -7.03 4.10
CA GLY A 12 7.51 -7.70 4.18
C GLY A 12 7.41 -8.73 5.29
N ALA A 13 8.47 -9.54 5.51
CA ALA A 13 8.54 -10.43 6.67
C ALA A 13 8.55 -9.63 7.98
N GLY A 14 9.30 -8.52 8.02
CA GLY A 14 9.28 -7.60 9.16
C GLY A 14 7.88 -7.05 9.43
N ALA A 15 7.17 -6.59 8.41
CA ALA A 15 5.81 -6.07 8.52
C ALA A 15 4.83 -7.13 9.04
N PHE A 16 4.91 -8.37 8.54
CA PHE A 16 4.09 -9.49 8.99
C PHE A 16 4.31 -9.79 10.49
N VAL A 17 5.56 -9.82 10.94
CA VAL A 17 5.90 -10.09 12.35
C VAL A 17 5.55 -8.93 13.27
N LEU A 18 5.81 -7.69 12.83
CA LEU A 18 5.66 -6.49 13.65
C LEU A 18 4.24 -5.95 13.70
N GLY A 19 3.37 -6.28 12.71
CA GLY A 19 2.01 -5.75 12.62
C GLY A 19 1.24 -5.83 13.95
N PRO A 20 1.09 -7.02 14.56
CA PRO A 20 0.38 -7.17 15.84
C PRO A 20 1.07 -6.51 17.04
N MET A 21 2.37 -6.19 16.94
CA MET A 21 3.12 -5.50 18.01
C MET A 21 2.95 -3.98 17.93
N LEU A 22 2.89 -3.45 16.71
CA LEU A 22 2.67 -2.02 16.45
C LEU A 22 1.20 -1.63 16.61
N TRP A 23 0.31 -2.55 16.23
CA TRP A 23 -1.14 -2.41 16.35
C TRP A 23 -1.74 -3.62 17.06
N PRO A 24 -1.62 -3.68 18.40
CA PRO A 24 -2.29 -4.70 19.19
C PRO A 24 -3.79 -4.68 18.92
N PRO A 25 -4.46 -5.83 18.74
CA PRO A 25 -5.90 -5.87 18.51
C PRO A 25 -6.68 -5.18 19.64
N GLY A 26 -7.73 -4.43 19.28
CA GLY A 26 -8.68 -3.85 20.21
C GLY A 26 -9.33 -4.92 21.09
N ALA A 27 -9.57 -4.60 22.37
CA ALA A 27 -10.09 -5.55 23.35
C ALA A 27 -11.51 -6.06 23.04
N ASP A 28 -12.24 -5.33 22.20
CA ASP A 28 -13.61 -5.56 21.76
C ASP A 28 -13.71 -6.33 20.43
N LEU A 29 -12.57 -6.61 19.77
CA LEU A 29 -12.58 -7.35 18.53
C LEU A 29 -12.88 -8.84 18.75
N PRO A 30 -13.92 -9.38 18.10
CA PRO A 30 -14.19 -10.80 18.16
C PRO A 30 -13.05 -11.57 17.48
N HIS A 31 -12.65 -12.69 18.08
CA HIS A 31 -11.74 -13.61 17.43
C HIS A 31 -12.42 -14.24 16.20
N PRO A 32 -11.74 -14.27 15.05
CA PRO A 32 -12.28 -14.92 13.86
C PRO A 32 -12.48 -16.42 14.13
N PRO A 33 -13.52 -17.04 13.53
CA PRO A 33 -13.68 -18.49 13.54
C PRO A 33 -12.40 -19.19 13.08
N ALA A 34 -12.00 -20.28 13.75
CA ALA A 34 -10.75 -20.98 13.47
C ALA A 34 -10.59 -21.41 12.01
N GLY A 35 -11.69 -21.73 11.33
CA GLY A 35 -11.69 -22.09 9.90
C GLY A 35 -11.29 -20.94 8.95
N LEU A 36 -11.38 -19.68 9.39
CA LEU A 36 -11.01 -18.51 8.59
C LEU A 36 -9.56 -18.06 8.80
N MET A 37 -8.87 -18.55 9.84
CA MET A 37 -7.51 -18.14 10.17
C MET A 37 -6.50 -18.30 9.02
N PRO A 38 -6.50 -19.40 8.24
CA PRO A 38 -5.59 -19.53 7.11
C PRO A 38 -5.77 -18.43 6.05
N ALA A 39 -7.01 -18.00 5.81
CA ALA A 39 -7.30 -16.94 4.83
C ALA A 39 -6.78 -15.58 5.30
N TYR A 40 -7.00 -15.23 6.57
CA TYR A 40 -6.47 -13.99 7.14
C TYR A 40 -4.94 -13.96 7.18
N LEU A 41 -4.30 -15.10 7.50
CA LEU A 41 -2.84 -15.21 7.45
C LEU A 41 -2.30 -15.04 6.03
N ALA A 42 -2.96 -15.63 5.04
CA ALA A 42 -2.57 -15.46 3.64
C ALA A 42 -2.71 -13.99 3.20
N LEU A 43 -3.79 -13.31 3.60
CA LEU A 43 -3.98 -11.89 3.32
C LEU A 43 -2.88 -11.03 3.95
N ALA A 44 -2.58 -11.24 5.23
CA ALA A 44 -1.51 -10.52 5.93
C ALA A 44 -0.13 -10.73 5.29
N VAL A 45 0.16 -11.92 4.74
CA VAL A 45 1.39 -12.17 3.97
C VAL A 45 1.40 -11.36 2.67
N VAL A 46 0.29 -11.34 1.93
CA VAL A 46 0.18 -10.56 0.68
C VAL A 46 0.38 -9.07 0.94
N GLU A 47 -0.27 -8.53 1.97
CA GLU A 47 -0.16 -7.12 2.34
C GLU A 47 1.24 -6.76 2.84
N GLY A 48 1.85 -7.62 3.68
CA GLY A 48 3.23 -7.45 4.11
C GLY A 48 4.20 -7.44 2.93
N LEU A 49 4.05 -8.35 1.97
CA LEU A 49 4.87 -8.38 0.76
C LEU A 49 4.61 -7.15 -0.14
N ALA A 50 3.36 -6.70 -0.28
CA ALA A 50 3.02 -5.50 -1.02
C ALA A 50 3.65 -4.24 -0.40
N PHE A 51 3.62 -4.13 0.94
CA PHE A 51 4.32 -3.09 1.69
C PHE A 51 5.83 -3.15 1.50
N GLY A 52 6.43 -4.35 1.59
CA GLY A 52 7.85 -4.55 1.32
C GLY A 52 8.23 -4.15 -0.11
N PHE A 53 7.40 -4.47 -1.09
CA PHE A 53 7.60 -4.04 -2.48
C PHE A 53 7.43 -2.52 -2.64
N ALA A 54 6.49 -1.89 -1.96
CA ALA A 54 6.38 -0.43 -1.93
C ALA A 54 7.66 0.22 -1.39
N ALA A 55 8.26 -0.32 -0.33
CA ALA A 55 9.55 0.14 0.18
C ALA A 55 10.68 -0.05 -0.86
N ALA A 56 10.77 -1.23 -1.48
CA ALA A 56 11.74 -1.50 -2.54
C ALA A 56 11.58 -0.55 -3.73
N PHE A 57 10.34 -0.29 -4.14
CA PHE A 57 9.99 0.68 -5.18
C PHE A 57 10.46 2.09 -4.80
N LEU A 58 10.18 2.54 -3.57
CA LEU A 58 10.61 3.83 -3.05
C LEU A 58 12.14 4.01 -2.96
N LEU A 59 12.88 2.92 -2.82
CA LEU A 59 14.35 2.97 -2.78
C LEU A 59 14.98 2.99 -4.18
N PHE A 60 14.37 2.31 -5.15
CA PHE A 60 15.07 1.96 -6.40
C PHE A 60 14.40 2.43 -7.68
N ALA A 61 13.10 2.74 -7.68
CA ALA A 61 12.36 3.00 -8.91
C ALA A 61 12.38 4.48 -9.34
N TRP A 62 12.78 5.41 -8.45
CA TRP A 62 12.81 6.84 -8.79
C TRP A 62 13.59 7.17 -10.08
N PRO A 63 14.81 6.62 -10.33
CA PRO A 63 15.54 6.90 -11.57
C PRO A 63 14.80 6.47 -12.84
N ALA A 64 13.99 5.41 -12.77
CA ALA A 64 13.17 4.96 -13.90
C ALA A 64 11.94 5.84 -14.08
N VAL A 65 11.21 6.13 -12.99
CA VAL A 65 9.99 6.97 -13.04
C VAL A 65 10.31 8.40 -13.49
N ARG A 66 11.41 8.99 -13.01
CA ARG A 66 11.84 10.33 -13.45
C ARG A 66 12.24 10.37 -14.93
N ALA A 67 12.66 9.25 -15.52
CA ALA A 67 13.07 9.18 -16.92
C ALA A 67 11.90 8.97 -17.88
N MET A 68 10.69 8.68 -17.37
CA MET A 68 9.50 8.53 -18.20
C MET A 68 9.23 9.82 -18.99
N ALA A 69 8.89 9.66 -20.27
CA ALA A 69 8.47 10.74 -21.16
C ALA A 69 6.99 11.13 -20.92
N THR A 70 6.57 11.24 -19.66
CA THR A 70 5.20 11.54 -19.25
C THR A 70 5.15 12.73 -18.30
N GLY A 71 4.23 13.66 -18.56
CA GLY A 71 3.93 14.81 -17.70
C GLY A 71 5.13 15.68 -17.31
N SER A 72 4.91 16.52 -16.29
CA SER A 72 5.96 17.33 -15.65
C SER A 72 6.79 16.49 -14.67
N LEU A 73 7.90 17.04 -14.15
CA LEU A 73 8.64 16.38 -13.07
C LEU A 73 7.78 16.24 -11.80
N ALA A 74 6.96 17.24 -11.48
CA ALA A 74 6.05 17.19 -10.34
C ALA A 74 5.01 16.08 -10.50
N PHE A 75 4.46 15.90 -11.70
CA PHE A 75 3.54 14.80 -11.98
C PHE A 75 4.21 13.43 -11.83
N ARG A 76 5.45 13.26 -12.30
CA ARG A 76 6.21 12.02 -12.11
C ARG A 76 6.51 11.71 -10.63
N ARG A 77 6.73 12.74 -9.80
CA ARG A 77 6.81 12.58 -8.34
C ARG A 77 5.48 12.13 -7.74
N ALA A 78 4.38 12.75 -8.15
CA ALA A 78 3.05 12.34 -7.71
C ALA A 78 2.80 10.88 -8.09
N LEU A 79 3.05 10.48 -9.34
CA LEU A 79 2.93 9.10 -9.80
C LEU A 79 3.80 8.13 -8.99
N TYR A 80 5.04 8.52 -8.69
CA TYR A 80 5.95 7.72 -7.86
C TYR A 80 5.39 7.44 -6.47
N VAL A 81 4.94 8.49 -5.77
CA VAL A 81 4.35 8.35 -4.44
C VAL A 81 3.02 7.59 -4.52
N SER A 82 2.20 7.85 -5.53
CA SER A 82 0.91 7.19 -5.72
C SER A 82 1.05 5.67 -5.87
N VAL A 83 2.00 5.20 -6.69
CA VAL A 83 2.24 3.75 -6.86
C VAL A 83 2.68 3.13 -5.53
N ALA A 84 3.63 3.75 -4.84
CA ALA A 84 4.09 3.25 -3.55
C ALA A 84 2.97 3.18 -2.50
N TRP A 85 2.17 4.24 -2.38
CA TRP A 85 1.06 4.30 -1.43
C TRP A 85 -0.03 3.28 -1.77
N LEU A 86 -0.39 3.16 -3.04
CA LEU A 86 -1.44 2.24 -3.50
C LEU A 86 -1.14 0.77 -3.15
N MET A 87 0.14 0.40 -3.11
CA MET A 87 0.57 -0.95 -2.71
C MET A 87 0.78 -1.08 -1.20
N GLY A 88 1.43 -0.10 -0.57
CA GLY A 88 1.89 -0.25 0.82
C GLY A 88 0.89 0.17 1.89
N ASN A 89 -0.12 0.96 1.56
CA ASN A 89 -1.02 1.51 2.58
C ASN A 89 -1.81 0.45 3.36
N TRP A 90 -2.16 -0.68 2.72
CA TRP A 90 -3.04 -1.71 3.27
C TRP A 90 -2.56 -2.29 4.61
N TRP A 91 -1.27 -2.58 4.73
CA TRP A 91 -0.72 -3.10 6.00
C TRP A 91 -0.92 -2.13 7.17
N MET A 92 -0.80 -0.82 6.94
CA MET A 92 -1.06 0.20 7.97
C MET A 92 -2.56 0.39 8.21
N HIS A 93 -3.35 0.38 7.14
CA HIS A 93 -4.80 0.52 7.18
C HIS A 93 -5.42 -0.59 8.04
N ASP A 94 -5.14 -1.85 7.70
CA ASP A 94 -5.70 -3.02 8.36
C ASP A 94 -5.16 -3.15 9.80
N GLY A 95 -3.88 -2.84 10.02
CA GLY A 95 -3.31 -2.77 11.37
C GLY A 95 -4.06 -1.76 12.25
N LEU A 96 -4.27 -0.53 11.76
CA LEU A 96 -5.02 0.49 12.48
C LEU A 96 -6.47 0.09 12.71
N HIS A 97 -7.11 -0.54 11.72
CA HIS A 97 -8.48 -1.03 11.83
C HIS A 97 -8.59 -2.10 12.94
N MET A 98 -7.62 -3.03 13.00
CA MET A 98 -7.52 -4.03 14.05
C MET A 98 -7.20 -3.43 15.42
N ASN A 99 -6.43 -2.35 15.51
CA ASN A 99 -6.14 -1.73 16.81
C ASN A 99 -7.28 -0.85 17.32
N VAL A 100 -8.07 -0.25 16.43
CA VAL A 100 -9.23 0.57 16.81
C VAL A 100 -10.43 -0.27 17.22
N GLY A 101 -10.60 -1.47 16.66
CA GLY A 101 -11.71 -2.35 17.01
C GLY A 101 -13.03 -1.85 16.46
N LEU A 102 -14.08 -1.80 17.30
CA LEU A 102 -15.43 -1.44 16.88
C LEU A 102 -15.79 0.03 17.13
N ASP A 103 -14.81 0.88 17.46
CA ASP A 103 -15.01 2.33 17.62
C ASP A 103 -15.24 3.01 16.25
N MET A 104 -16.51 3.07 15.85
CA MET A 104 -16.96 3.66 14.59
C MET A 104 -16.54 5.13 14.43
N GLY A 105 -16.43 5.87 15.53
CA GLY A 105 -16.02 7.27 15.52
C GLY A 105 -14.56 7.43 15.13
N ARG A 106 -13.70 6.47 15.50
CA ARG A 106 -12.30 6.44 15.08
C ARG A 106 -12.10 5.77 13.73
N LEU A 107 -12.87 4.72 13.44
CA LEU A 107 -12.81 4.00 12.17
C LEU A 107 -13.05 4.94 10.98
N VAL A 108 -14.04 5.85 11.05
CA VAL A 108 -14.32 6.76 9.93
C VAL A 108 -13.11 7.61 9.53
N TYR A 109 -12.23 7.97 10.47
CA TYR A 109 -11.01 8.71 10.13
C TYR A 109 -10.00 7.83 9.39
N ILE A 110 -9.89 6.54 9.74
CA ILE A 110 -9.08 5.56 9.02
C ILE A 110 -9.64 5.40 7.61
N GLU A 111 -10.95 5.17 7.49
CA GLU A 111 -11.61 5.01 6.20
C GLU A 111 -11.32 6.19 5.26
N TYR A 112 -11.51 7.42 5.72
CA TYR A 112 -11.25 8.61 4.91
C TYR A 112 -9.76 8.80 4.61
N ALA A 113 -8.87 8.64 5.58
CA ALA A 113 -7.44 8.87 5.40
C ALA A 113 -6.84 7.92 4.35
N PHE A 114 -7.26 6.66 4.33
CA PHE A 114 -6.71 5.66 3.43
C PHE A 114 -7.49 5.57 2.10
N HIS A 115 -8.82 5.52 2.12
CA HIS A 115 -9.60 5.35 0.88
C HIS A 115 -9.56 6.59 -0.02
N VAL A 116 -9.68 7.80 0.55
CA VAL A 116 -9.67 9.02 -0.27
C VAL A 116 -8.31 9.23 -0.91
N THR A 117 -7.22 8.94 -0.18
CA THR A 117 -5.87 9.02 -0.74
C THR A 117 -5.62 7.94 -1.79
N LEU A 118 -6.18 6.74 -1.63
CA LEU A 118 -6.19 5.71 -2.68
C LEU A 118 -6.92 6.14 -3.95
N LEU A 119 -8.08 6.77 -3.82
CA LEU A 119 -8.83 7.33 -4.96
C LEU A 119 -8.00 8.40 -5.68
N ALA A 120 -7.34 9.29 -4.94
CA ALA A 120 -6.42 10.27 -5.51
C ALA A 120 -5.24 9.60 -6.23
N CYS A 121 -4.67 8.54 -5.66
CA CYS A 121 -3.61 7.76 -6.32
C CYS A 121 -4.10 7.14 -7.63
N GLY A 122 -5.30 6.55 -7.63
CA GLY A 122 -5.95 6.00 -8.82
C GLY A 122 -6.15 7.05 -9.92
N LEU A 123 -6.56 8.26 -9.57
CA LEU A 123 -6.68 9.37 -10.53
C LEU A 123 -5.34 9.74 -11.16
N VAL A 124 -4.27 9.81 -10.36
CA VAL A 124 -2.91 10.08 -10.87
C VAL A 124 -2.48 8.99 -11.87
N LEU A 125 -2.72 7.71 -11.54
CA LEU A 125 -2.42 6.59 -12.44
C LEU A 125 -3.25 6.68 -13.73
N ALA A 126 -4.55 6.94 -13.64
CA ALA A 126 -5.44 7.06 -14.79
C ALA A 126 -5.00 8.18 -15.74
N VAL A 127 -4.65 9.35 -15.21
CA VAL A 127 -4.12 10.48 -15.99
C VAL A 127 -2.80 10.10 -16.68
N ALA A 128 -1.91 9.38 -15.99
CA ALA A 128 -0.65 8.92 -16.58
C ALA A 128 -0.89 7.98 -17.77
N ILE A 129 -1.85 7.05 -17.65
CA ILE A 129 -2.22 6.11 -18.71
C ILE A 129 -2.83 6.87 -19.90
N ILE A 130 -3.85 7.69 -19.67
CA ILE A 130 -4.53 8.46 -20.72
C ILE A 130 -3.53 9.36 -21.46
N GLY A 131 -2.66 10.05 -20.71
CA GLY A 131 -1.64 10.93 -21.27
C GLY A 131 -0.59 10.22 -22.11
N ASN A 132 -0.31 8.94 -21.83
CA ASN A 132 0.61 8.12 -22.62
C ASN A 132 -0.06 7.50 -23.85
N VAL A 133 -1.32 7.05 -23.75
CA VAL A 133 -2.10 6.55 -24.90
C VAL A 133 -2.19 7.62 -25.98
N ARG A 134 -2.53 8.86 -25.61
CA ARG A 134 -2.62 9.99 -26.56
C ARG A 134 -1.32 10.30 -27.29
N ARG A 135 -0.16 9.95 -26.72
CA ARG A 135 1.15 10.14 -27.37
C ARG A 135 1.53 8.97 -28.28
N ALA A 136 0.95 7.79 -28.05
CA ALA A 136 1.23 6.58 -28.82
C ALA A 136 0.36 6.47 -30.08
N THR A 137 -0.80 7.14 -30.10
CA THR A 137 -1.64 7.28 -31.29
C THR A 137 -1.21 8.50 -32.11
N PRO A 138 -0.79 8.34 -33.37
CA PRO A 138 -0.36 9.44 -34.25
C PRO A 138 -1.49 10.40 -34.61
#